data_AF-A0A928Z301-F1
#
_entry.id   AF-A0A928Z301-F1
#
_cell.length_a   1.000
_cell.length_b   1.000
_cell.length_c   1.000
_cell.angle_alpha   90.00
_cell.angle_beta   90.00
_cell.angle_gamma   90.00
#
_symmetry.space_group_name_H-M   'P 1'
#
loop_
_entity.id
_entity.type
_entity.pdbx_description
1 polymer ?
#
loop_
_entity_poly.entity_id
_entity_poly.type
_entity_poly.pdbx_seq_one_letter_code
_entity_poly.pdbx_strand_id
1 'polypeptide(L)'
;MLKLTYTEAGLYLERITASVENLVSQRTILAVRTGKSIYVKPNGASFLIPANAVNLQAFKQAVQGETSQTIDLCQVDDEFYEVSLRGTWIASSNEAHTGIFVACMHDRTECFIETLWKATQNLVSLI
;
A
#
# COMPACT_ATOMS: atom_id res chain seq x y z
N MET A 1 -3.10 8.83 -3.67
CA MET A 1 -3.18 7.73 -2.69
C MET A 1 -2.58 6.48 -3.27
N LEU A 2 -2.00 5.63 -2.42
CA LEU A 2 -1.66 4.26 -2.78
C LEU A 2 -2.82 3.32 -2.52
N LYS A 3 -2.97 2.35 -3.42
CA LYS A 3 -3.90 1.23 -3.29
C LYS A 3 -3.12 -0.08 -3.41
N LEU A 4 -3.21 -0.89 -2.38
CA LEU A 4 -2.65 -2.22 -2.30
C LEU A 4 -3.81 -3.22 -2.39
N THR A 5 -3.80 -4.08 -3.39
CA THR A 5 -4.81 -5.13 -3.60
C THR A 5 -4.20 -6.47 -3.25
N TYR A 6 -4.69 -7.06 -2.16
CA TYR A 6 -4.30 -8.39 -1.71
C TYR A 6 -5.27 -9.39 -2.31
N THR A 7 -4.72 -10.31 -3.11
CA THR A 7 -5.43 -11.41 -3.73
C THR A 7 -4.81 -12.72 -3.28
N GLU A 8 -5.44 -13.85 -3.58
CA GLU A 8 -4.85 -15.17 -3.33
C GLU A 8 -3.56 -15.38 -4.13
N ALA A 9 -3.42 -14.71 -5.28
CA ALA A 9 -2.25 -14.80 -6.16
C ALA A 9 -1.12 -13.83 -5.78
N GLY A 10 -1.34 -12.96 -4.79
CA GLY A 10 -0.32 -12.02 -4.32
C GLY A 10 -0.83 -10.58 -4.19
N LEU A 11 0.14 -9.67 -4.14
CA LEU A 11 -0.04 -8.25 -3.86
C LEU A 11 0.15 -7.41 -5.12
N TYR A 12 -0.79 -6.51 -5.38
CA TYR A 12 -0.67 -5.49 -6.42
C TYR A 12 -0.68 -4.11 -5.78
N LEU A 13 0.22 -3.23 -6.21
CA LEU A 13 0.30 -1.86 -5.73
C LEU A 13 0.20 -0.90 -6.91
N GLU A 14 -0.69 0.09 -6.77
CA GLU A 14 -0.91 1.15 -7.76
C GLU A 14 -1.17 2.49 -7.08
N ARG A 15 -0.91 3.58 -7.81
CA ARG A 15 -1.36 4.92 -7.41
C ARG A 15 -2.75 5.20 -7.96
N ILE A 16 -3.57 5.82 -7.13
CA ILE A 16 -4.94 6.22 -7.49
C ILE A 16 -5.21 7.66 -7.09
N THR A 17 -6.10 8.30 -7.84
CA THR A 17 -6.57 9.68 -7.62
C THR A 17 -7.86 9.76 -6.82
N ALA A 18 -8.63 8.67 -6.74
CA ALA A 18 -9.84 8.61 -5.95
C ALA A 18 -9.51 8.72 -4.45
N SER A 19 -10.37 9.40 -3.68
CA SER A 19 -10.24 9.44 -2.22
C SER A 19 -10.71 8.14 -1.57
N VAL A 20 -10.38 7.95 -0.28
CA VAL A 20 -10.80 6.76 0.48
C VAL A 20 -12.32 6.73 0.63
N GLU A 21 -12.95 7.89 0.83
CA GLU A 21 -14.40 8.05 0.94
C GLU A 21 -15.09 7.63 -0.36
N ASN A 22 -14.53 7.99 -1.53
CA ASN A 22 -15.08 7.59 -2.82
C ASN A 22 -15.01 6.06 -3.00
N LEU A 23 -13.88 5.43 -2.65
CA LEU A 23 -13.75 3.97 -2.73
C LEU A 23 -14.69 3.25 -1.78
N VAL A 24 -14.76 3.69 -0.52
CA VAL A 24 -15.67 3.14 0.48
C VAL A 24 -17.11 3.29 0.01
N SER A 25 -17.50 4.46 -0.50
CA SER A 25 -18.86 4.70 -1.01
C SER A 25 -19.23 3.75 -2.16
N GLN A 26 -18.35 3.60 -3.15
CA GLN A 26 -18.57 2.69 -4.27
C GLN A 26 -18.70 1.24 -3.81
N ARG A 27 -17.84 0.80 -2.89
CA ARG A 27 -17.86 -0.57 -2.36
C ARG A 27 -19.09 -0.82 -1.49
N THR A 28 -19.53 0.16 -0.70
CA THR A 28 -20.76 0.07 0.09
C THR A 28 -21.98 -0.06 -0.81
N ILE A 29 -22.09 0.74 -1.88
CA ILE A 29 -23.19 0.62 -2.85
C ILE A 29 -23.22 -0.78 -3.47
N LEU A 30 -22.07 -1.32 -3.85
CA LEU A 30 -21.98 -2.68 -4.39
C LEU A 30 -22.38 -3.74 -3.37
N ALA A 31 -21.91 -3.60 -2.12
CA ALA A 31 -22.22 -4.52 -1.03
C ALA A 31 -23.73 -4.58 -0.76
N VAL A 32 -24.39 -3.42 -0.65
CA VAL A 32 -25.85 -3.30 -0.51
C VAL A 32 -26.58 -3.96 -1.68
N ARG A 33 -26.16 -3.70 -2.92
CA ARG A 33 -26.80 -4.29 -4.12
C ARG A 33 -26.63 -5.80 -4.23
N THR A 34 -25.60 -6.35 -3.61
CA THR A 34 -25.27 -7.78 -3.68
C THR A 34 -25.64 -8.55 -2.41
N GLY A 35 -26.23 -7.88 -1.41
CA GLY A 35 -26.54 -8.48 -0.12
C GLY A 35 -25.28 -8.94 0.64
N LYS A 36 -24.12 -8.34 0.36
CA LYS A 36 -22.85 -8.67 1.00
C LYS A 36 -22.50 -7.63 2.06
N SER A 37 -21.71 -8.05 3.05
CA SER A 37 -21.10 -7.15 4.01
C SER A 37 -19.85 -6.48 3.44
N ILE A 38 -19.56 -5.28 3.94
CA ILE A 38 -18.29 -4.58 3.74
C ILE A 38 -17.72 -4.24 5.11
N TYR A 39 -16.43 -4.51 5.29
CA TYR A 39 -15.68 -4.20 6.50
C TYR A 39 -14.65 -3.14 6.16
N VAL A 40 -14.67 -2.05 6.91
CA VAL A 40 -13.72 -0.93 6.78
C VAL A 40 -13.10 -0.68 8.15
N LYS A 41 -11.77 -0.76 8.25
CA LYS A 41 -11.06 -0.50 9.50
C LYS A 41 -9.72 0.20 9.27
N PRO A 42 -9.26 1.07 10.19
CA PRO A 42 -7.86 1.47 10.25
C PRO A 42 -6.99 0.22 10.38
N ASN A 43 -5.90 0.14 9.62
CA ASN A 43 -4.96 -0.97 9.68
C ASN A 43 -3.55 -0.52 9.24
N GLY A 44 -2.58 -1.43 9.39
CA GLY A 44 -1.26 -1.31 8.78
C GLY A 44 -1.08 -2.25 7.59
N ALA A 45 -0.15 -1.91 6.70
CA ALA A 45 0.34 -2.79 5.65
C ALA A 45 1.85 -2.65 5.52
N SER A 46 2.57 -3.76 5.38
CA SER A 46 4.02 -3.76 5.28
C SER A 46 4.50 -4.61 4.11
N PHE A 47 5.58 -4.17 3.46
CA PHE A 47 6.23 -4.89 2.36
C PHE A 47 7.71 -4.53 2.27
N LEU A 48 8.49 -5.42 1.64
CA LEU A 48 9.94 -5.26 1.51
C LEU A 48 10.32 -4.56 0.19
N ILE A 49 11.36 -3.73 0.26
CA ILE A 49 12.05 -3.16 -0.90
C ILE A 49 13.56 -3.46 -0.80
N PRO A 50 14.25 -3.70 -1.92
CA PRO A 50 15.69 -3.93 -1.91
C PRO A 50 16.50 -2.72 -1.40
N ALA A 51 17.52 -2.96 -0.59
CA ALA A 51 18.44 -1.94 -0.07
C ALA A 51 19.29 -1.30 -1.18
N ASN A 52 19.54 -2.03 -2.27
CA ASN A 52 20.25 -1.55 -3.45
C ASN A 52 19.32 -0.83 -4.46
N ALA A 53 18.05 -0.58 -4.10
CA ALA A 53 17.12 0.06 -5.01
C ALA A 53 17.56 1.49 -5.35
N VAL A 54 17.52 1.81 -6.64
CA VAL A 54 17.83 3.14 -7.15
C VAL A 54 16.91 4.16 -6.46
N ASN A 55 17.48 5.27 -6.01
CA ASN A 55 16.80 6.35 -5.29
C ASN A 55 16.39 6.07 -3.83
N LEU A 56 16.88 5.00 -3.18
CA LEU A 56 16.57 4.74 -1.77
C LEU A 56 16.86 5.94 -0.85
N GLN A 57 17.98 6.65 -1.07
CA GLN A 57 18.30 7.83 -0.25
C GLN A 57 17.31 8.99 -0.45
N ALA A 58 16.86 9.21 -1.68
CA ALA A 58 15.84 10.23 -1.96
C ALA A 58 14.47 9.82 -1.40
N PHE A 59 14.17 8.51 -1.38
CA PHE A 59 12.98 7.98 -0.73
C PHE A 59 13.02 8.17 0.79
N LYS A 60 14.15 7.87 1.44
CA LYS A 60 14.35 8.14 2.88
C LYS A 60 14.09 9.60 3.23
N GLN A 61 14.57 10.54 2.42
CA GLN A 61 14.31 11.96 2.61
C GLN A 61 12.83 12.32 2.42
N ALA A 62 12.14 11.70 1.46
CA ALA A 62 10.70 11.90 1.29
C ALA A 62 9.91 11.39 2.50
N VAL A 63 10.26 10.21 3.03
CA VAL A 63 9.66 9.65 4.25
C VAL A 63 9.91 10.55 5.46
N GLN A 64 11.11 11.10 5.62
CA GLN A 64 11.40 12.06 6.69
C GLN A 64 10.59 13.35 6.59
N GLY A 65 10.18 13.74 5.38
CA GLY A 65 9.30 14.89 5.13
C GLY A 65 7.83 14.63 5.43
N GLU A 66 7.42 13.37 5.67
CA GLU A 66 6.04 13.03 6.01
C GLU A 66 5.71 13.41 7.45
N THR A 67 4.86 14.44 7.61
CA THR A 67 4.40 14.89 8.94
C THR A 67 3.31 14.01 9.53
N SER A 68 2.66 13.19 8.70
CA SER A 68 1.43 12.47 9.05
C SER A 68 1.65 11.14 9.77
N GLN A 69 2.90 10.72 10.01
CA GLN A 69 3.26 9.39 10.53
C GLN A 69 2.52 8.24 9.80
N THR A 70 2.19 8.41 8.52
CA THR A 70 1.48 7.42 7.70
C THR A 70 2.40 6.36 7.14
N ILE A 71 3.71 6.57 7.22
CA ILE A 71 4.75 5.68 6.75
C ILE A 71 5.88 5.60 7.77
N ASP A 72 6.47 4.41 7.86
CA ASP A 72 7.73 4.14 8.53
C ASP A 72 8.63 3.30 7.62
N LEU A 73 9.94 3.44 7.80
CA LEU A 73 10.94 2.73 7.01
C LEU A 73 12.02 2.17 7.94
N CYS A 74 12.12 0.86 8.00
CA CYS A 74 13.09 0.15 8.84
C CYS A 74 14.04 -0.67 7.98
N GLN A 75 15.34 -0.66 8.28
CA GLN A 75 16.28 -1.61 7.68
C GLN A 75 16.09 -2.97 8.36
N VAL A 76 15.79 -4.01 7.58
CA VAL A 76 15.59 -5.37 8.12
C VAL A 76 16.93 -6.09 8.19
N ASP A 77 17.68 -6.03 7.10
CA ASP A 77 19.01 -6.62 6.95
C ASP A 77 19.83 -5.82 5.91
N ASP A 78 20.93 -6.40 5.43
CA ASP A 78 21.80 -5.78 4.42
C ASP A 78 21.16 -5.72 3.02
N GLU A 79 20.11 -6.51 2.77
CA GLU A 79 19.48 -6.68 1.46
C GLU A 79 18.13 -5.96 1.36
N PHE A 80 17.43 -5.72 2.47
CA PHE A 80 16.05 -5.23 2.45
C PHE A 80 15.74 -4.14 3.48
N TYR A 81 14.82 -3.26 3.08
CA TYR A 81 14.09 -2.35 3.96
C TYR A 81 12.62 -2.74 4.00
N GLU A 82 12.02 -2.69 5.18
CA GLU A 82 10.58 -2.79 5.36
C GLU A 82 9.95 -1.41 5.29
N VAL A 83 8.98 -1.26 4.39
CA VAL A 83 8.07 -0.12 4.34
C VAL A 83 6.81 -0.49 5.10
N SER A 84 6.49 0.25 6.14
CA SER A 84 5.28 0.06 6.96
C SER A 84 4.35 1.25 6.79
N LEU A 85 3.14 1.00 6.28
CA LEU A 85 2.12 2.00 6.00
C LEU A 85 0.98 1.92 7.00
N ARG A 86 0.38 3.07 7.32
CA ARG A 86 -0.86 3.18 8.10
C ARG A 86 -1.96 3.74 7.21
N GLY A 87 -3.14 3.12 7.25
CA GLY A 87 -4.21 3.45 6.32
C GLY A 87 -5.50 2.70 6.61
N THR A 88 -6.30 2.50 5.57
CA THR A 88 -7.64 1.91 5.66
C THR A 88 -7.68 0.59 4.93
N TRP A 89 -8.07 -0.47 5.64
CA TRP A 89 -8.38 -1.78 5.10
C TRP A 89 -9.86 -1.89 4.74
N ILE A 90 -10.15 -2.42 3.56
CA ILE A 90 -11.50 -2.64 3.02
C ILE A 90 -11.61 -4.09 2.55
N ALA A 91 -12.50 -4.88 3.14
CA ALA A 91 -12.68 -6.29 2.80
C ALA A 91 -14.13 -6.79 2.98
N SER A 92 -14.37 -8.05 2.61
CA SER A 92 -15.67 -8.71 2.72
C SER A 92 -15.97 -9.31 4.10
N SER A 93 -14.95 -9.57 4.91
CA SER A 93 -15.06 -10.01 6.31
C SER A 93 -13.95 -9.38 7.16
N ASN A 94 -14.08 -9.45 8.48
CA ASN A 94 -13.07 -8.92 9.40
C ASN A 94 -11.76 -9.74 9.41
N GLU A 95 -11.87 -11.04 9.10
CA GLU A 95 -10.80 -12.02 9.05
C GLU A 95 -10.30 -12.27 7.61
N ALA A 96 -10.71 -11.43 6.65
CA ALA A 96 -10.33 -11.59 5.26
C ALA A 96 -8.82 -11.31 5.07
N HIS A 97 -8.14 -12.26 4.44
CA HIS A 97 -6.74 -12.13 4.00
C HIS A 97 -6.62 -11.45 2.63
N THR A 98 -7.73 -11.33 1.90
CA THR A 98 -7.82 -10.63 0.62
C THR A 98 -8.67 -9.39 0.77
N GLY A 99 -8.35 -8.34 0.01
CA GLY A 99 -8.98 -7.06 0.17
C GLY A 99 -8.16 -5.92 -0.41
N ILE A 100 -8.56 -4.71 -0.04
CA ILE A 100 -7.93 -3.47 -0.51
C ILE A 100 -7.46 -2.70 0.71
N PHE A 101 -6.17 -2.40 0.73
CA PHE A 101 -5.59 -1.43 1.64
C PHE A 101 -5.35 -0.12 0.88
N VAL A 102 -5.67 1.02 1.50
CA VAL A 102 -5.33 2.34 0.95
C VAL A 102 -4.63 3.20 1.98
N ALA A 103 -3.62 3.94 1.52
CA ALA A 103 -2.90 4.92 2.34
C ALA A 103 -2.73 6.22 1.55
N CYS A 104 -2.85 7.33 2.26
CA CYS A 104 -2.67 8.67 1.71
C CYS A 104 -1.40 9.28 2.29
N MET A 105 -0.52 9.74 1.42
CA MET A 105 0.77 10.38 1.74
C MET A 105 0.99 11.56 0.78
N HIS A 106 2.10 12.29 0.93
CA HIS A 106 2.48 13.26 -0.08
C HIS A 106 2.75 12.57 -1.42
N ASP A 107 2.38 13.25 -2.51
CA ASP A 107 2.50 12.78 -3.89
C ASP A 107 3.89 12.20 -4.21
N ARG A 108 4.94 12.87 -3.72
CA ARG A 108 6.33 12.44 -3.90
C ARG A 108 6.62 11.08 -3.25
N THR A 109 6.14 10.87 -2.03
CA THR A 109 6.32 9.62 -1.28
C THR A 109 5.58 8.48 -1.97
N GLU A 110 4.33 8.72 -2.39
CA GLU A 110 3.55 7.74 -3.15
C GLU A 110 4.22 7.35 -4.48
N CYS A 111 4.78 8.34 -5.19
CA CYS A 111 5.49 8.13 -6.45
C CYS A 111 6.76 7.28 -6.27
N PHE A 112 7.54 7.54 -5.21
CA PHE A 112 8.70 6.71 -4.89
C PHE A 112 8.32 5.26 -4.60
N ILE A 113 7.31 5.05 -3.77
CA ILE A 113 6.85 3.69 -3.41
C ILE A 113 6.41 2.92 -4.65
N GLU A 114 5.61 3.53 -5.53
CA GLU A 114 5.18 2.88 -6.76
C GLU A 114 6.37 2.52 -7.67
N THR A 115 7.34 3.42 -7.80
CA THR A 115 8.54 3.21 -8.63
C THR A 115 9.40 2.07 -8.08
N LEU A 116 9.66 2.08 -6.77
CA LEU A 116 10.43 1.05 -6.09
C LEU A 116 9.73 -0.32 -6.15
N TRP A 117 8.41 -0.34 -5.92
CA TRP A 117 7.60 -1.54 -6.05
C TRP A 117 7.69 -2.17 -7.44
N LYS A 118 7.52 -1.36 -8.50
CA LYS A 118 7.65 -1.84 -9.88
C LYS A 118 9.05 -2.39 -10.18
N ALA A 119 10.10 -1.77 -9.63
CA ALA A 119 11.46 -2.28 -9.77
C ALA A 119 11.63 -3.66 -9.09
N THR A 120 11.05 -3.87 -7.91
CA THR A 120 11.07 -5.16 -7.22
C THR A 120 10.34 -6.24 -8.02
N GLN A 121 9.17 -5.94 -8.59
CA GLN A 121 8.42 -6.90 -9.40
C GLN A 121 9.18 -7.36 -10.66
N ASN A 122 9.94 -6.45 -11.28
CA ASN A 122 10.79 -6.79 -12.42
C ASN A 122 11.97 -7.69 -12.03
N LEU A 123 12.52 -7.53 -10.83
CA LEU A 123 13.59 -8.39 -10.32
C LEU A 123 13.08 -9.81 -10.01
N VAL A 124 11.88 -9.95 -9.43
CA VAL A 124 11.28 -11.24 -9.12
C VAL A 124 10.84 -12.00 -10.38
N SER A 125 10.42 -11.28 -11.42
CA SER A 125 10.00 -11.90 -12.70
C SER A 125 11.16 -12.44 -13.55
N LEU A 126 12.42 -12.17 -13.15
CA LEU A 126 13.64 -12.66 -13.80
C LEU A 126 14.19 -13.95 -13.17
N ILE A 127 13.55 -14.45 -12.11
CA ILE A 127 13.88 -15.69 -11.40
C ILE A 127 12.83 -16.74 -11.74
#